data_AF-A0A2U3F176-F1
#
_entry.id   AF-A0A2U3F176-F1
#
_cell.length_a   1.000
_cell.length_b   1.000
_cell.length_c   1.000
_cell.angle_alpha   90.00
_cell.angle_beta   90.00
_cell.angle_gamma   90.00
#
_symmetry.space_group_name_H-M   'P 1'
#
loop_
_entity.id
_entity.type
_entity.pdbx_description
1 polymer ?
#
loop_
_entity_poly.entity_id
_entity_poly.type
_entity_poly.pdbx_seq_one_letter_code
_entity_poly.pdbx_strand_id
1 'polypeptide(L)' 'MQVKHLIILLVSMVLSACAAVSFTHATGASGQAVTNAEVQTDNTVVLTYPNGSACIDTHPVASQTCRTGGP' A
#
# COMPACT_ATOMS: atom_id res chain seq x y z
N MET A 1 -10.55 4.43 38.58
CA MET A 1 -10.24 5.16 37.33
C MET A 1 -8.98 4.63 36.61
N GLN A 2 -7.94 4.16 37.33
CA GLN A 2 -6.69 3.65 36.74
C GLN A 2 -6.87 2.46 35.77
N VAL A 3 -7.73 1.48 36.11
CA VAL A 3 -7.95 0.28 35.28
C VAL A 3 -8.62 0.61 33.93
N LYS A 4 -9.52 1.60 33.90
CA LYS A 4 -10.22 2.01 32.68
C LYS A 4 -9.26 2.67 31.67
N HIS A 5 -8.29 3.44 32.16
CA HIS A 5 -7.26 4.06 31.32
C HIS A 5 -6.23 3.04 30.82
N LEU A 6 -5.88 2.03 31.63
CA LEU A 6 -5.02 0.93 31.21
C LEU A 6 -5.65 0.11 30.07
N ILE A 7 -6.96 -0.15 30.16
CA ILE A 7 -7.70 -0.85 29.10
C ILE A 7 -7.74 -0.03 27.80
N ILE A 8 -7.96 1.29 27.89
CA ILE A 8 -7.96 2.17 26.71
C ILE A 8 -6.58 2.22 26.04
N LEU A 9 -5.50 2.25 26.81
CA LEU A 9 -4.11 2.20 26.32
C LEU A 9 -3.75 0.87 25.66
N LEU A 10 -4.24 -0.25 26.19
CA LEU A 10 -4.04 -1.56 25.59
C LEU A 10 -4.80 -1.70 24.26
N VAL A 11 -6.02 -1.17 24.17
CA VAL A 11 -6.83 -1.22 22.95
C VAL A 11 -6.20 -0.38 21.82
N SER A 12 -5.61 0.79 22.12
CA SER A 12 -5.03 1.65 21.08
C SER A 12 -3.78 1.04 20.39
N MET A 13 -3.01 0.21 21.09
CA MET A 13 -1.85 -0.48 20.50
C MET A 13 -2.25 -1.56 19.48
N VAL A 14 -3.41 -2.21 19.68
CA VAL A 14 -3.89 -3.30 18.82
C VAL A 14 -4.39 -2.80 17.45
N LEU A 15 -4.77 -1.52 17.33
CA LEU A 15 -5.28 -0.95 16.07
C LEU A 15 -4.19 -0.44 15.10
N SER A 16 -2.90 -0.43 15.49
CA SER A 16 -1.83 0.12 14.64
C SER A 16 -1.32 -0.80 13.53
N ALA A 17 -1.85 -2.03 13.41
CA ALA A 17 -1.44 -2.97 12.38
C ALA A 17 -2.16 -2.78 11.01
N CYS A 18 -3.04 -1.78 10.89
CA CYS A 18 -3.85 -1.56 9.69
C CYS A 18 -3.28 -0.45 8.79
N ALA A 19 -2.13 -0.66 8.18
CA ALA A 19 -1.76 0.02 6.93
C ALA A 19 -0.58 -0.69 6.24
N ALA A 20 -0.85 -1.78 5.51
CA ALA A 20 0.17 -2.42 4.67
C ALA A 20 0.29 -1.80 3.26
N VAL A 21 -0.47 -0.73 3.00
CA VAL A 21 -0.41 0.02 1.74
C VAL A 21 -0.26 1.48 2.10
N SER A 22 0.93 2.02 1.87
CA SER A 22 1.27 3.41 2.19
C SER A 22 0.80 4.38 1.11
N PHE A 23 0.76 3.94 -0.16
CA PHE A 23 0.30 4.75 -1.28
C PHE A 23 -0.07 3.89 -2.49
N THR A 24 -1.15 4.24 -3.21
CA THR A 24 -1.50 3.62 -4.49
C THR A 24 -1.69 4.67 -5.57
N HIS A 25 -1.21 4.37 -6.77
CA HIS A 25 -1.46 5.19 -7.95
C HIS A 25 -1.74 4.28 -9.13
N ALA A 26 -2.76 4.59 -9.92
CA ALA A 26 -3.20 3.78 -11.04
C ALA A 26 -3.50 4.64 -12.27
N THR A 27 -3.02 4.17 -13.41
CA THR A 27 -3.27 4.71 -14.75
C THR A 27 -3.80 3.56 -15.60
N GLY A 28 -4.91 3.76 -16.29
CA GLY A 28 -5.58 2.71 -17.07
C GLY A 28 -7.07 2.94 -17.15
N ALA A 29 -7.73 2.25 -18.08
CA ALA A 29 -9.17 2.26 -18.20
C ALA A 29 -9.82 1.21 -17.27
N SER A 30 -11.03 1.49 -16.79
CA SER A 30 -11.79 0.55 -15.97
C SER A 30 -12.03 -0.77 -16.71
N GLY A 31 -11.86 -1.89 -16.00
CA GLY A 31 -12.11 -3.23 -16.54
C GLY A 31 -11.00 -3.79 -17.44
N GLN A 32 -9.84 -3.13 -17.52
CA GLN A 32 -8.69 -3.67 -18.23
C GLN A 32 -8.09 -4.88 -17.48
N ALA A 33 -7.66 -5.88 -18.26
CA ALA A 33 -6.92 -7.01 -17.73
C ALA A 33 -5.51 -6.57 -17.26
N VAL A 34 -5.01 -7.23 -16.22
CA VAL A 34 -3.60 -7.13 -15.83
C VAL A 34 -2.79 -7.99 -16.80
N THR A 35 -1.75 -7.42 -17.41
CA THR A 35 -0.83 -8.10 -18.32
C THR A 35 0.48 -8.49 -17.64
N ASN A 36 0.87 -7.79 -16.58
CA ASN A 36 2.04 -8.13 -15.75
C ASN A 36 1.82 -7.69 -14.30
N ALA A 37 2.44 -8.40 -13.35
CA ALA A 37 2.49 -8.04 -11.95
C ALA A 37 3.88 -8.37 -11.41
N GLU A 38 4.58 -7.38 -10.88
CA GLU A 38 5.97 -7.51 -10.41
C GLU A 38 6.13 -6.89 -9.02
N VAL A 39 6.91 -7.55 -8.17
CA VAL A 39 7.33 -7.00 -6.88
C VAL A 39 8.74 -6.46 -7.06
N GLN A 40 8.89 -5.14 -6.93
CA GLN A 40 10.15 -4.45 -7.05
C GLN A 40 10.99 -4.56 -5.77
N THR A 41 12.29 -4.34 -5.90
CA THR A 41 13.25 -4.39 -4.79
C THR A 41 13.07 -3.29 -3.75
N ASP A 42 12.34 -2.24 -4.10
CA ASP A 42 11.97 -1.12 -3.23
C ASP A 42 10.58 -1.31 -2.59
N ASN A 43 10.13 -2.55 -2.40
CA ASN A 43 8.83 -2.85 -1.76
C ASN A 43 7.61 -2.24 -2.49
N THR A 44 7.73 -1.90 -3.76
CA THR A 44 6.61 -1.49 -4.61
C THR A 44 6.11 -2.67 -5.44
N VAL A 45 4.79 -2.88 -5.49
CA VAL A 45 4.17 -3.80 -6.46
C VAL A 45 3.72 -3.00 -7.67
N VAL A 46 4.19 -3.36 -8.87
CA VAL A 46 3.79 -2.75 -10.14
C VAL A 46 2.88 -3.69 -10.90
N LEU A 47 1.67 -3.22 -11.21
CA LEU A 47 0.70 -3.86 -12.07
C LEU A 47 0.74 -3.17 -13.43
N THR A 48 0.84 -3.93 -14.52
CA THR A 48 0.76 -3.40 -15.89
C THR A 48 -0.57 -3.77 -16.51
N TYR A 49 -1.18 -2.81 -17.21
CA TYR A 49 -2.37 -2.98 -18.03
C TYR A 49 -2.02 -2.65 -19.49
N PRO A 50 -2.85 -3.01 -20.48
CA PRO A 50 -2.59 -2.67 -21.88
C PRO A 50 -2.38 -1.17 -22.15
N ASN A 51 -3.05 -0.29 -21.38
CA ASN A 51 -2.99 1.17 -21.57
C ASN A 51 -2.57 1.92 -20.30
N GLY A 52 -1.77 1.30 -19.43
CA GLY A 52 -1.29 1.97 -18.23
C GLY A 52 -0.68 1.02 -17.20
N SER A 53 -0.52 1.51 -15.98
CA SER A 53 0.02 0.75 -14.87
C SER A 53 -0.52 1.26 -13.53
N ALA A 54 -0.50 0.40 -12.52
CA ALA A 54 -0.64 0.80 -11.14
C ALA A 54 0.61 0.45 -10.35
N CYS A 55 0.90 1.24 -9.34
CA CYS A 55 1.90 0.93 -8.33
C CYS A 55 1.24 0.93 -6.95
N ILE A 56 1.72 0.02 -6.10
CA ILE A 56 1.26 -0.16 -4.71
C ILE A 56 2.50 -0.14 -3.85
N ASP A 57 2.66 0.90 -3.06
CA ASP A 57 3.73 1.01 -2.08
C ASP A 57 3.38 0.19 -0.83
N THR A 58 4.17 -0.86 -0.56
CA THR A 58 3.99 -1.76 0.58
C THR A 58 4.95 -1.47 1.72
N HIS A 59 5.65 -0.33 1.70
CA HIS A 59 6.47 0.07 2.83
C HIS A 59 5.62 0.16 4.11
N PRO A 60 6.11 -0.38 5.24
CA PRO A 60 5.41 -0.32 6.52
C PRO A 60 5.37 1.10 7.12
N VAL A 61 6.15 2.02 6.55
CA VAL A 61 6.17 3.45 6.87
C VAL A 61 5.60 4.24 5.70
N ALA A 62 4.86 5.30 6.01
CA ALA A 62 4.24 6.15 5.00
C ALA A 62 5.29 6.69 4.02
N SER A 63 5.16 6.31 2.76
CA SER A 63 5.93 6.87 1.64
C SER A 63 4.96 7.48 0.62
N GLN A 64 5.42 8.52 -0.07
CA GLN A 64 4.65 9.26 -1.09
C GLN A 64 5.17 8.96 -2.50
N THR A 65 6.11 8.02 -2.62
CA THR A 65 6.75 7.72 -3.88
C THR A 65 6.27 6.37 -4.36
N CYS A 66 5.47 6.41 -5.41
CA CYS A 66 4.99 5.24 -6.10
C CYS A 66 5.45 5.41 -7.55
N ARG A 67 6.58 4.78 -7.87
CA ARG A 67 7.15 4.87 -9.21
C ARG A 67 6.54 3.75 -10.02
N THR A 68 5.76 4.12 -11.03
CA THR A 68 5.46 3.25 -12.16
C THR A 68 6.75 3.13 -12.98
N GLY A 69 7.73 2.40 -12.47
CA GLY A 69 9.03 2.24 -13.12
C GLY A 69 8.98 1.14 -14.16
N GLY A 70 9.27 1.48 -15.41
CA GLY A 70 10.28 0.73 -16.18
C GLY A 70 11.66 1.38 -15.94
N PRO A 71 12.77 0.77 -16.39
CA PRO A 71 14.08 1.43 -16.40
C PRO A 71 14.07 2.79 -17.10
#